data_AF-A0A1T5GQV9-F1
#
_entry.id   AF-A0A1T5GQV9-F1
#
_cell.length_a   1.000
_cell.length_b   1.000
_cell.length_c   1.000
_cell.angle_alpha   90.00
_cell.angle_beta   90.00
_cell.angle_gamma   90.00
#
_symmetry.space_group_name_H-M   'P 1'
#
loop_
_entity.id
_entity.type
_entity.pdbx_description
1 polymer ?
#
loop_
_entity_poly.entity_id
_entity_poly.type
_entity_poly.pdbx_seq_one_letter_code
_entity_poly.pdbx_strand_id
1 'polypeptide(L)'
;ESGVPTLVEAREIVADFHAMIRTKRAELLSSWIERASSSLIASLANGVRRDEAAVHAAIISTWSNGQTEGQITRLKLVKRQMYGRGKIDLLQARLIGAQL
;
A
#
# COMPACT_ATOMS: atom_id res chain seq x y z
N GLU A 1 25.40 -8.61 -8.89
CA GLU A 1 23.94 -8.48 -9.08
C GLU A 1 23.46 -8.81 -10.51
N SER A 2 24.30 -9.34 -11.40
CA SER A 2 23.99 -9.62 -12.82
C SER A 2 23.29 -10.97 -13.08
N GLY A 3 22.61 -11.55 -12.09
CA GLY A 3 22.19 -12.96 -12.15
C GLY A 3 20.92 -13.25 -12.93
N VAL A 4 19.97 -12.30 -13.01
CA VAL A 4 18.64 -12.56 -13.61
C VAL A 4 18.07 -11.26 -14.20
N PRO A 5 18.14 -11.04 -15.53
CA PRO A 5 17.67 -9.80 -16.17
C PRO A 5 16.23 -9.42 -15.83
N THR A 6 15.34 -10.41 -15.70
CA THR A 6 13.92 -10.17 -15.37
C THR A 6 13.70 -9.66 -13.95
N LEU A 7 14.57 -10.00 -12.99
CA LEU A 7 14.52 -9.45 -11.63
C LEU A 7 15.02 -8.01 -11.60
N VAL A 8 16.02 -7.69 -12.42
CA VAL A 8 16.51 -6.30 -12.57
C VAL A 8 15.40 -5.43 -13.14
N GLU A 9 14.74 -5.88 -14.22
CA GLU A 9 13.60 -5.19 -14.80
C GLU A 9 12.46 -5.00 -13.79
N ALA A 10 12.09 -6.04 -13.05
CA ALA A 10 11.06 -5.94 -12.02
C ALA A 10 11.40 -4.90 -10.94
N ARG A 11 12.67 -4.86 -10.49
CA ARG A 11 13.16 -3.86 -9.52
C ARG A 11 13.07 -2.45 -10.10
N GLU A 12 13.44 -2.25 -11.35
CA GLU A 12 13.36 -0.95 -12.03
C GLU A 12 11.92 -0.48 -12.13
N ILE A 13 10.99 -1.34 -12.56
CA ILE A 13 9.57 -1.00 -12.67
C ILE A 13 8.99 -0.62 -11.29
N VAL A 14 9.37 -1.32 -10.22
CA VAL A 14 8.95 -0.95 -8.84
C VAL A 14 9.55 0.38 -8.41
N ALA A 15 10.82 0.64 -8.74
CA ALA A 15 11.46 1.92 -8.45
C ALA A 15 10.78 3.09 -9.19
N ASP A 16 10.42 2.89 -10.46
CA ASP A 16 9.67 3.87 -11.27
C ASP A 16 8.30 4.16 -10.65
N PHE A 17 7.60 3.15 -10.14
CA PHE A 17 6.31 3.33 -9.45
C PHE A 17 6.46 4.20 -8.20
N HIS A 18 7.47 3.93 -7.38
CA HIS A 18 7.77 4.72 -6.19
C HIS A 18 8.14 6.16 -6.54
N ALA A 19 8.97 6.36 -7.56
CA ALA A 19 9.35 7.68 -8.03
C ALA A 19 8.13 8.47 -8.52
N MET A 20 7.24 7.83 -9.28
CA MET A 20 5.99 8.41 -9.76
C MET A 20 5.09 8.88 -8.61
N ILE A 21 4.89 8.04 -7.58
CA ILE A 21 4.10 8.41 -6.39
C ILE A 21 4.75 9.59 -5.66
N ARG A 22 6.06 9.54 -5.41
CA ARG A 22 6.79 10.59 -4.68
C ARG A 22 6.79 11.94 -5.40
N THR A 23 6.84 11.91 -6.73
CA THR A 23 6.82 13.11 -7.59
C THR A 23 5.42 13.53 -8.01
N LYS A 24 4.39 12.78 -7.58
CA LYS A 24 2.96 13.03 -7.88
C LYS A 24 2.63 13.04 -9.38
N ARG A 25 3.35 12.25 -10.18
CA ARG A 25 3.22 12.21 -11.64
C ARG A 25 2.17 11.21 -12.12
N ALA A 26 0.91 11.47 -11.80
CA ALA A 26 -0.18 10.54 -12.10
C ALA A 26 -0.40 10.30 -13.61
N GLU A 27 0.07 11.20 -14.46
CA GLU A 27 0.02 11.06 -15.92
C GLU A 27 0.87 9.89 -16.45
N LEU A 28 1.83 9.40 -15.65
CA LEU A 28 2.66 8.24 -16.00
C LEU A 28 2.03 6.89 -15.62
N LEU A 29 0.89 6.90 -14.92
CA LEU A 29 0.32 5.68 -14.33
C LEU A 29 -0.07 4.66 -15.41
N SER A 30 -0.74 5.10 -16.47
CA SER A 30 -1.20 4.19 -17.53
C SER A 30 -0.03 3.55 -18.28
N SER A 31 1.03 4.31 -18.61
CA SER A 31 2.22 3.74 -19.27
C SER A 31 3.01 2.81 -18.35
N TRP A 32 3.05 3.12 -17.05
CA TRP A 32 3.63 2.23 -16.05
C TRP A 32 2.85 0.91 -15.95
N ILE A 33 1.51 0.97 -15.92
CA ILE A 33 0.63 -0.22 -15.86
C ILE A 33 0.90 -1.14 -17.06
N GLU A 34 1.02 -0.59 -18.27
CA GLU A 34 1.30 -1.37 -19.47
C GLU A 34 2.67 -2.07 -19.41
N ARG A 35 3.73 -1.33 -19.06
CA ARG A 35 5.08 -1.91 -18.88
C ARG A 35 5.11 -2.98 -17.77
N ALA A 36 4.46 -2.71 -16.64
CA ALA A 36 4.42 -3.64 -15.51
C ALA A 36 3.65 -4.93 -15.84
N SER A 37 2.63 -4.84 -16.69
CA SER A 37 1.77 -5.98 -17.07
C SER A 37 2.50 -7.07 -17.87
N SER A 38 3.59 -6.73 -18.56
CA SER A 38 4.42 -7.69 -19.30
C SER A 38 5.62 -8.23 -18.51
N SER A 39 5.76 -7.87 -17.24
CA SER A 39 6.92 -8.21 -16.39
C SER A 39 6.56 -9.18 -15.26
N LEU A 40 7.55 -9.52 -14.41
CA LEU A 40 7.35 -10.37 -13.24
C LEU A 40 6.36 -9.79 -12.20
N ILE A 41 6.03 -8.50 -12.27
CA ILE A 41 5.07 -7.85 -11.37
C ILE A 41 3.68 -7.65 -11.99
N ALA A 42 3.33 -8.40 -13.03
CA ALA A 42 2.04 -8.28 -13.71
C ALA A 42 0.83 -8.40 -12.77
N SER A 43 0.91 -9.21 -11.70
CA SER A 43 -0.15 -9.32 -10.70
C SER A 43 -0.39 -8.01 -9.94
N LEU A 44 0.68 -7.26 -9.62
CA LEU A 44 0.60 -5.92 -9.04
C LEU A 44 0.00 -4.93 -10.05
N ALA A 45 0.46 -4.96 -11.30
CA ALA A 45 -0.08 -4.12 -12.37
C ALA A 45 -1.59 -4.32 -12.55
N ASN A 46 -2.06 -5.57 -12.49
CA ASN A 46 -3.47 -5.91 -12.56
C ASN A 46 -4.27 -5.41 -11.35
N GLY A 47 -3.68 -5.43 -10.15
CA GLY A 47 -4.28 -4.81 -8.97
C GLY A 47 -4.43 -3.31 -9.14
N VAL A 48 -3.35 -2.63 -9.53
CA VAL A 48 -3.33 -1.19 -9.79
C VAL A 48 -4.32 -0.80 -10.88
N ARG A 49 -4.42 -1.58 -11.97
CA ARG A 49 -5.38 -1.35 -13.07
C ARG A 49 -6.84 -1.46 -12.60
N ARG A 50 -7.17 -2.44 -11.74
CA ARG A 50 -8.53 -2.56 -11.19
C ARG A 50 -8.91 -1.34 -10.34
N ASP A 51 -7.95 -0.78 -9.62
CA ASP A 51 -8.14 0.35 -8.71
C ASP A 51 -7.56 1.66 -9.28
N GLU A 52 -7.46 1.81 -10.60
CA GLU A 52 -6.69 2.88 -11.25
C GLU A 52 -7.14 4.28 -10.81
N ALA A 53 -8.45 4.51 -10.71
CA ALA A 53 -9.00 5.78 -10.24
C ALA A 53 -8.58 6.10 -8.78
N ALA A 54 -8.57 5.09 -7.91
CA ALA A 54 -8.16 5.25 -6.52
C ALA A 54 -6.64 5.47 -6.40
N VAL A 55 -5.84 4.75 -7.19
CA VAL A 55 -4.38 4.93 -7.23
C VAL A 55 -4.02 6.30 -7.82
N HIS A 56 -4.66 6.73 -8.89
CA HIS A 56 -4.51 8.07 -9.46
C HIS A 56 -4.81 9.15 -8.41
N ALA A 57 -5.95 9.03 -7.71
CA ALA A 57 -6.31 9.94 -6.64
C ALA A 57 -5.27 9.93 -5.50
N ALA A 58 -4.75 8.76 -5.12
CA ALA A 58 -3.72 8.63 -4.09
C ALA A 58 -2.39 9.30 -4.49
N ILE A 59 -2.03 9.31 -5.78
CA ILE A 59 -0.82 9.98 -6.29
C ILE A 59 -0.95 11.51 -6.17
N ILE A 60 -2.09 12.07 -6.57
CA ILE A 60 -2.27 13.54 -6.61
C ILE A 60 -2.69 14.14 -5.26
N SER A 61 -3.30 13.34 -4.39
CA SER A 61 -3.81 13.79 -3.10
C SER A 61 -2.71 14.41 -2.22
N THR A 62 -3.10 15.39 -1.42
CA THR A 62 -2.26 15.96 -0.35
C THR A 62 -2.39 15.17 0.96
N TRP A 63 -3.43 14.35 1.08
CA TRP A 63 -3.73 13.57 2.27
C TRP A 63 -3.10 12.18 2.19
N SER A 64 -2.46 11.76 3.28
CA SER A 64 -1.89 10.42 3.43
C SER A 64 -2.81 9.53 4.23
N ASN A 65 -3.06 8.30 3.75
CA ASN A 65 -3.75 7.26 4.51
C ASN A 65 -2.87 6.66 5.65
N GLY A 66 -1.62 7.11 5.81
CA GLY A 66 -0.68 6.56 6.78
C GLY A 66 -1.16 6.64 8.23
N GLN A 67 -1.86 7.70 8.63
CA GLN A 67 -2.43 7.79 9.99
C GLN A 67 -3.52 6.74 10.18
N THR A 68 -4.45 6.61 9.24
CA THR A 68 -5.52 5.61 9.27
C THR A 68 -4.95 4.19 9.32
N GLU A 69 -3.99 3.87 8.46
CA GLU A 69 -3.33 2.56 8.43
C GLU A 69 -2.53 2.27 9.71
N GLY A 70 -1.91 3.30 10.31
CA GLY A 70 -1.24 3.19 11.60
C GLY A 70 -2.22 2.81 12.71
N GLN A 71 -3.38 3.45 12.78
CA GLN A 71 -4.42 3.12 13.75
C GLN A 71 -4.98 1.70 13.53
N ILE A 72 -5.24 1.33 12.27
CA ILE A 72 -5.69 -0.02 11.90
C ILE A 72 -4.64 -1.08 12.30
N THR A 73 -3.35 -0.79 12.08
CA THR A 73 -2.26 -1.69 12.45
C THR A 73 -2.17 -1.88 13.96
N ARG A 74 -2.27 -0.79 14.74
CA ARG A 74 -2.33 -0.84 16.21
C ARG A 74 -3.52 -1.68 16.69
N LEU A 75 -4.71 -1.45 16.13
CA LEU A 75 -5.92 -2.22 16.43
C LEU A 75 -5.75 -3.72 16.12
N LYS A 76 -5.25 -4.05 14.92
CA LYS A 76 -4.99 -5.44 14.51
C LYS A 76 -3.97 -6.12 15.44
N LEU A 77 -2.93 -5.40 15.88
CA LEU A 77 -1.93 -5.92 16.80
C LEU A 77 -2.55 -6.28 18.15
N VAL A 78 -3.33 -5.38 18.75
CA VAL A 78 -4.02 -5.64 20.03
C VAL A 78 -4.96 -6.83 19.91
N LYS A 79 -5.75 -6.90 18.83
CA LYS A 79 -6.67 -8.04 18.59
C LYS A 79 -5.92 -9.37 18.45
N ARG A 80 -4.74 -9.38 17.79
CA ARG A 80 -3.88 -10.58 17.67
C ARG A 80 -3.30 -11.00 19.01
N GLN A 81 -2.83 -10.07 19.84
CA GLN A 81 -2.36 -10.37 21.21
C GLN A 81 -3.47 -10.97 22.09
N MET A 82 -4.73 -10.72 21.75
CA MET A 82 -5.90 -11.24 22.46
C MET A 82 -6.48 -12.50 21.80
N TYR A 83 -5.75 -13.14 20.87
CA TYR A 83 -6.20 -14.34 20.15
C TYR A 83 -7.56 -14.16 19.46
N GLY A 84 -7.86 -12.93 19.00
CA GLY A 84 -9.14 -12.59 18.38
C GLY A 84 -10.32 -12.41 19.34
N ARG A 85 -10.13 -12.56 20.66
CA ARG A 85 -11.21 -12.55 21.67
C ARG A 85 -11.52 -11.17 22.28
N GLY A 86 -10.92 -10.10 21.76
CA GLY A 86 -11.26 -8.74 22.17
C GLY A 86 -12.56 -8.27 21.55
N LYS A 87 -13.65 -8.24 22.34
CA LYS A 87 -14.88 -7.50 22.04
C LYS A 87 -14.60 -5.98 22.09
N ILE A 88 -15.52 -5.15 21.58
CA ILE A 88 -15.30 -3.70 21.37
C ILE A 88 -14.89 -2.99 22.67
N ASP A 89 -15.56 -3.30 23.78
CA ASP A 89 -15.27 -2.83 25.14
C ASP A 89 -13.82 -3.10 25.56
N LEU A 90 -13.32 -4.32 25.36
CA LEU A 90 -11.95 -4.69 25.69
C LEU A 90 -10.92 -4.03 24.77
N LEU A 91 -11.24 -3.89 23.48
CA LEU A 91 -10.39 -3.18 22.53
C LEU A 91 -10.30 -1.69 22.88
N GLN A 92 -11.42 -1.07 23.24
CA GLN A 92 -11.50 0.32 23.67
C GLN A 92 -10.63 0.57 24.92
N ALA A 93 -10.78 -0.27 25.95
CA ALA A 93 -9.98 -0.17 27.17
C ALA A 93 -8.46 -0.24 26.92
N ARG A 94 -8.00 -1.05 25.95
CA ARG A 94 -6.57 -1.20 25.64
C ARG A 94 -6.03 -0.18 24.65
N LEU A 95 -6.87 0.35 23.75
CA LEU A 95 -6.43 1.26 22.69
C LEU A 95 -6.50 2.72 23.11
N ILE A 96 -7.59 3.09 23.78
CA ILE A 96 -7.90 4.46 24.20
C ILE A 96 -7.48 4.68 25.66
N GLY A 97 -7.40 3.59 26.45
CA GLY A 97 -7.21 3.65 27.90
C GLY A 97 -8.57 3.76 28.60
N ALA A 98 -8.65 3.25 29.84
CA ALA A 98 -9.70 3.71 30.74
C ALA A 98 -9.45 5.21 30.96
N GLN A 99 -10.40 6.06 30.59
CA GLN A 99 -10.39 7.47 30.96
C GLN A 99 -10.27 7.52 32.50
N LEU A 100 -9.13 7.97 33.02
CA LEU A 100 -9.00 8.42 34.41
C LEU A 100 -9.50 9.86 34.49
#